data_AF-A0A1U7YA84-F1
#
_entry.id   AF-A0A1U7YA84-F1
#
_cell.length_a   1.000
_cell.length_b   1.000
_cell.length_c   1.000
_cell.angle_alpha   90.00
_cell.angle_beta   90.00
_cell.angle_gamma   90.00
#
_symmetry.space_group_name_H-M   'P 1'
#
loop_
_entity.id
_entity.type
_entity.pdbx_description
1 polymer ?
#
loop_
_entity_poly.entity_id
_entity_poly.type
_entity_poly.pdbx_seq_one_letter_code
_entity_poly.pdbx_strand_id
1 'polypeptide(L)'
;MSNPVNARENDGLEDHGENSIVVPGSSTNIIRSKVVEHLGLLDQIIPTSRVLKGFNMAGEATKEEITLPVNVSEVVQDAKFHVIDDDIRYNALLKRLWIHNMRVVLSTLHQMMKFPAKDGIKTVYGE
;
A
#
# COMPACT_ATOMS: atom_id res chain seq x y z
N MET A 1 10.06 -36.22 26.53
CA MET A 1 10.77 -34.94 26.38
C MET A 1 10.47 -34.41 24.99
N SER A 2 10.09 -33.13 24.95
CA SER A 2 9.20 -32.53 23.98
C SER A 2 9.80 -32.35 22.58
N ASN A 3 8.91 -32.50 21.59
CA ASN A 3 9.06 -32.07 20.21
C ASN A 3 8.50 -30.63 20.12
N PRO A 4 9.15 -29.63 19.50
CA PRO A 4 8.51 -28.35 19.28
C PRO A 4 7.84 -28.31 17.90
N VAL A 5 6.51 -28.33 17.92
CA VAL A 5 5.64 -27.77 16.88
C VAL A 5 5.48 -26.27 17.19
N ASN A 6 5.85 -25.40 16.25
CA ASN A 6 5.29 -24.05 16.05
C ASN A 6 5.83 -23.56 14.68
N ALA A 7 5.08 -23.58 13.57
CA ALA A 7 3.93 -22.75 13.24
C ALA A 7 4.20 -21.25 13.45
N ARG A 8 4.50 -20.53 12.36
CA ARG A 8 3.71 -19.40 11.85
C ARG A 8 4.38 -18.81 10.60
N GLU A 9 3.84 -19.25 9.47
CA GLU A 9 3.83 -18.51 8.21
C GLU A 9 2.96 -17.25 8.36
N ASN A 10 3.25 -16.24 7.53
CA ASN A 10 2.40 -15.10 7.18
C ASN A 10 2.39 -13.90 8.14
N ASP A 11 3.39 -13.03 8.01
CA ASP A 11 3.23 -11.60 8.28
C ASP A 11 2.98 -10.88 6.94
N GLY A 12 1.87 -11.24 6.29
CA GLY A 12 1.26 -10.38 5.28
C GLY A 12 0.47 -9.31 6.00
N LEU A 13 0.44 -8.08 5.47
CA LEU A 13 -0.43 -7.02 5.98
C LEU A 13 -1.88 -7.56 6.05
N GLU A 14 -2.29 -7.92 7.26
CA GLU A 14 -3.65 -8.35 7.57
C GLU A 14 -4.57 -7.15 7.42
N ASP A 15 -5.69 -7.41 6.76
CA ASP A 15 -6.80 -6.49 6.57
C ASP A 15 -7.47 -6.21 7.93
N HIS A 16 -6.90 -5.26 8.66
CA HIS A 16 -7.60 -4.52 9.68
C HIS A 16 -7.90 -3.15 9.07
N GLY A 17 -9.18 -2.92 8.76
CA GLY A 17 -9.71 -1.77 8.03
C GLY A 17 -9.51 -0.40 8.68
N GLU A 18 -8.28 0.01 8.96
CA GLU A 18 -7.95 1.35 9.42
C GLU A 18 -6.96 2.05 8.46
N ASN A 19 -7.54 2.76 7.49
CA ASN A 19 -7.02 3.98 6.85
C ASN A 19 -6.11 3.85 5.61
N SER A 20 -6.21 2.79 4.80
CA SER A 20 -5.68 2.80 3.42
C SER A 20 -6.73 3.30 2.43
N ILE A 21 -6.46 4.39 1.69
CA ILE A 21 -7.39 4.90 0.66
C ILE A 21 -6.80 4.72 -0.74
N VAL A 22 -7.61 4.17 -1.65
CA VAL A 22 -7.30 4.09 -3.08
C VAL A 22 -7.81 5.36 -3.76
N VAL A 23 -6.92 6.24 -4.22
CA VAL A 23 -7.30 7.50 -4.88
C VAL A 23 -6.90 7.50 -6.36
N PRO A 24 -7.87 7.46 -7.30
CA PRO A 24 -7.59 7.62 -8.71
C PRO A 24 -7.31 9.10 -9.04
N GLY A 25 -6.04 9.47 -9.25
CA GLY A 25 -5.69 10.85 -9.65
C GLY A 25 -4.19 11.18 -9.72
N SER A 26 -3.33 10.44 -9.01
CA SER A 26 -1.87 10.61 -9.02
C SER A 26 -1.16 9.32 -9.42
N SER A 27 0.08 9.42 -9.91
CA SER A 27 0.90 8.28 -10.37
C SER A 27 1.58 7.49 -9.25
N THR A 28 1.68 8.04 -8.04
CA THR A 28 2.73 7.60 -7.09
C THR A 28 2.15 7.18 -5.74
N ASN A 29 2.36 5.94 -5.28
CA ASN A 29 1.86 5.54 -3.96
C ASN A 29 2.63 6.25 -2.83
N ILE A 30 1.95 6.50 -1.70
CA ILE A 30 2.48 7.23 -0.55
C ILE A 30 2.18 6.45 0.73
N ILE A 31 3.11 6.45 1.68
CA ILE A 31 2.92 5.91 3.03
C ILE A 31 3.46 6.88 4.07
N ARG A 32 2.82 6.97 5.24
CA ARG A 32 3.34 7.78 6.35
C ARG A 32 4.58 7.14 6.97
N SER A 33 5.58 7.96 7.31
CA SER A 33 6.77 7.57 8.09
C SER A 33 6.38 6.76 9.34
N LYS A 34 5.43 7.29 10.13
CA LYS A 34 4.91 6.66 11.35
C LYS A 34 4.36 5.24 11.14
N VAL A 35 3.81 4.94 9.96
CA VAL A 35 3.33 3.57 9.66
C VAL A 35 4.52 2.64 9.45
N VAL A 36 5.53 3.10 8.72
CA VAL A 36 6.77 2.33 8.50
C VAL A 36 7.51 2.09 9.83
N GLU A 37 7.54 3.09 10.71
CA GLU A 37 8.05 2.99 12.08
C GLU A 37 7.29 1.94 12.90
N HIS A 38 5.95 1.99 12.87
CA HIS A 38 5.11 1.07 13.62
C HIS A 38 5.25 -0.38 13.15
N LEU A 39 5.50 -0.58 11.85
CA LEU A 39 5.78 -1.89 11.27
C LEU A 39 7.23 -2.36 11.53
N GLY A 40 8.09 -1.50 12.08
CA GLY A 40 9.50 -1.83 12.32
C GLY A 40 10.34 -1.96 11.05
N LEU A 41 9.93 -1.32 9.95
CA LEU A 41 10.53 -1.49 8.62
C LEU A 41 11.42 -0.30 8.20
N LEU A 42 11.90 0.48 9.17
CA LEU A 42 12.77 1.64 8.92
C LEU A 42 14.08 1.25 8.21
N ASP A 43 14.59 0.05 8.45
CA ASP A 43 15.79 -0.49 7.83
C ASP A 43 15.61 -0.86 6.35
N GLN A 44 14.36 -0.96 5.88
CA GLN A 44 14.01 -1.27 4.48
C GLN A 44 13.81 -0.01 3.63
N ILE A 45 13.89 1.17 4.24
CA ILE A 45 13.77 2.45 3.53
C ILE A 45 15.02 2.68 2.68
N ILE A 46 14.80 3.03 1.42
CA ILE A 46 15.85 3.35 0.45
C ILE A 46 15.80 4.86 0.16
N PRO A 47 16.91 5.59 0.39
CA PRO A 47 16.99 6.99 -0.01
C PRO A 47 16.83 7.16 -1.54
N THR A 48 16.02 8.14 -1.95
CA THR A 48 15.75 8.49 -3.34
C THR A 48 15.95 9.99 -3.56
N SER A 49 16.37 10.39 -4.76
CA SER A 49 16.53 11.80 -5.15
C SER A 49 15.32 12.34 -5.92
N ARG A 50 14.16 11.68 -5.83
CA ARG A 50 12.96 12.03 -6.59
C ARG A 50 12.16 13.13 -5.89
N VAL A 51 11.88 14.20 -6.61
CA VAL A 51 11.03 15.29 -6.12
C VAL A 51 9.58 14.99 -6.47
N LEU A 52 8.72 14.85 -5.45
CA LEU A 52 7.30 14.63 -5.63
C LEU A 52 6.56 15.97 -5.74
N LYS A 53 6.42 16.49 -6.96
CA LYS A 53 5.75 17.78 -7.19
C LYS A 53 4.22 17.61 -7.18
N GLY A 54 3.52 18.37 -6.32
CA GLY A 54 2.05 18.44 -6.30
C GLY A 54 1.34 17.62 -5.21
N PHE A 55 2.06 17.11 -4.20
CA PHE A 55 1.46 16.46 -3.02
C PHE A 55 1.38 17.38 -1.80
N ASN A 56 2.44 18.15 -1.58
CA ASN A 56 2.46 19.26 -0.64
C ASN A 56 2.49 20.57 -1.44
N MET A 57 1.81 21.61 -0.95
CA MET A 57 1.94 22.96 -1.54
C MET A 57 3.38 23.51 -1.43
N ALA A 58 4.24 22.85 -0.64
CA ALA A 58 5.65 23.18 -0.45
C ALA A 58 6.62 22.54 -1.46
N GLY A 59 6.20 21.57 -2.27
CA GLY A 59 7.09 20.88 -3.23
C GLY A 59 8.24 20.11 -2.56
N GLU A 60 8.04 19.66 -1.32
CA GLU A 60 9.06 18.98 -0.54
C GLU A 60 9.31 17.58 -1.11
N ALA A 61 10.59 17.31 -1.41
CA ALA A 61 11.05 16.05 -1.94
C ALA A 61 10.82 14.93 -0.92
N THR A 62 10.08 13.89 -1.30
CA THR A 62 10.12 12.63 -0.58
C THR A 62 11.49 12.00 -0.83
N LYS A 63 12.34 11.97 0.20
CA LYS A 63 13.72 11.48 0.07
C LYS A 63 13.83 9.97 0.22
N GLU A 64 12.71 9.28 0.40
CA GLU A 64 12.69 7.91 0.90
C GLU A 64 11.61 7.10 0.20
N GLU A 65 11.97 5.91 -0.28
CA GLU A 65 11.09 4.93 -0.89
C GLU A 65 11.13 3.62 -0.10
N ILE A 66 10.01 2.92 -0.06
CA ILE A 66 9.92 1.56 0.48
C ILE A 66 9.06 0.71 -0.45
N THR A 67 9.38 -0.56 -0.59
CA THR A 67 8.53 -1.51 -1.32
C THR A 67 7.89 -2.44 -0.31
N LEU A 68 6.56 -2.49 -0.31
CA LEU A 68 5.79 -3.30 0.63
C LEU A 68 4.84 -4.24 -0.13
N PRO A 69 4.65 -5.49 0.35
CA PRO A 69 3.64 -6.38 -0.19
C PRO A 69 2.25 -5.88 0.22
N VAL A 70 1.38 -5.60 -0.74
CA VAL A 70 -0.01 -5.18 -0.47
C VAL A 70 -0.94 -6.36 -0.71
N ASN A 71 -1.68 -6.77 0.32
CA ASN A 71 -2.68 -7.82 0.22
C ASN A 71 -4.08 -7.20 0.00
N VAL A 72 -4.74 -7.59 -1.09
CA VAL A 72 -6.17 -7.28 -1.32
C VAL A 72 -6.90 -8.56 -1.66
N SER A 73 -7.77 -9.01 -0.74
CA SER A 73 -8.59 -10.23 -0.89
C SER A 73 -7.76 -11.43 -1.35
N GLU A 74 -6.69 -11.73 -0.60
CA GLU A 74 -5.77 -12.86 -0.81
C GLU A 74 -4.90 -12.76 -2.07
N VAL A 75 -4.86 -11.59 -2.70
CA VAL A 75 -3.90 -11.29 -3.77
C VAL A 75 -2.85 -10.33 -3.23
N VAL A 76 -1.62 -10.81 -3.14
CA VAL A 76 -0.47 -10.04 -2.68
C VAL A 76 0.29 -9.50 -3.88
N GLN A 77 0.53 -8.19 -3.91
CA GLN A 77 1.33 -7.53 -4.94
C GLN A 77 2.23 -6.47 -4.32
N ASP A 78 3.52 -6.51 -4.67
CA ASP A 78 4.48 -5.50 -4.25
C ASP A 78 4.10 -4.12 -4.81
N ALA A 79 4.09 -3.13 -3.92
CA ALA A 79 3.85 -1.75 -4.24
C ALA A 79 5.00 -0.89 -3.72
N LYS A 80 5.55 -0.07 -4.60
CA LYS A 80 6.52 0.96 -4.23
C LYS A 80 5.79 2.18 -3.68
N PHE A 81 6.15 2.61 -2.49
CA PHE A 81 5.64 3.80 -1.80
C PHE A 81 6.75 4.84 -1.65
N HIS A 82 6.36 6.11 -1.71
CA HIS A 82 7.20 7.19 -1.20
C HIS A 82 6.82 7.43 0.26
N VAL A 83 7.82 7.45 1.13
CA VAL A 83 7.65 7.71 2.56
C VAL A 83 7.54 9.22 2.75
N ILE A 84 6.51 9.67 3.45
CA ILE A 84 6.32 11.08 3.79
C ILE A 84 6.14 11.26 5.29
N ASP A 85 6.70 12.35 5.81
CA ASP A 85 6.57 12.76 7.21
C ASP A 85 5.43 13.77 7.44
N ASP A 86 4.58 13.96 6.43
CA ASP A 86 3.50 14.95 6.45
C ASP A 86 2.30 14.47 7.27
N ASP A 87 1.52 15.42 7.82
CA ASP A 87 0.30 15.17 8.59
C ASP A 87 -0.89 14.88 7.65
N ILE A 88 -0.70 13.94 6.73
CA ILE A 88 -1.80 13.40 5.95
C ILE A 88 -2.68 12.55 6.87
N ARG A 89 -4.01 12.66 6.72
CA ARG A 89 -4.96 11.90 7.56
C ARG A 89 -4.92 10.38 7.33
N TYR A 90 -4.34 9.94 6.22
CA TYR A 90 -4.38 8.54 5.78
C TYR A 90 -3.07 7.81 6.09
N ASN A 91 -3.15 6.51 6.43
CA ASN A 91 -1.98 5.66 6.69
C ASN A 91 -1.16 5.43 5.41
N ALA A 92 -1.86 5.09 4.32
CA ALA A 92 -1.27 4.85 3.02
C ALA A 92 -2.25 5.24 1.91
N LEU A 93 -1.70 5.67 0.76
CA LEU A 93 -2.44 5.99 -0.45
C LEU A 93 -1.92 5.14 -1.60
N LEU A 94 -2.77 4.21 -2.06
CA LEU A 94 -2.54 3.46 -3.28
C LEU A 94 -3.07 4.23 -4.47
N LYS A 95 -2.26 4.29 -5.51
CA LYS A 95 -2.45 5.17 -6.64
C LYS A 95 -2.31 4.41 -7.95
N ARG A 96 -2.41 5.16 -9.04
CA ARG A 96 -2.63 4.63 -10.39
C ARG A 96 -1.63 3.54 -10.80
N LEU A 97 -0.36 3.63 -10.39
CA LEU A 97 0.65 2.63 -10.75
C LEU A 97 0.30 1.23 -10.22
N TRP A 98 -0.11 1.13 -8.96
CA TRP A 98 -0.52 -0.14 -8.37
C TRP A 98 -1.82 -0.66 -9.00
N ILE A 99 -2.79 0.24 -9.24
CA ILE A 99 -4.08 -0.09 -9.91
C ILE A 99 -3.82 -0.70 -11.30
N HIS A 100 -2.91 -0.12 -12.08
CA HIS A 100 -2.57 -0.68 -13.40
C HIS A 100 -1.84 -2.02 -13.30
N ASN A 101 -0.89 -2.14 -12.37
CA ASN A 101 -0.14 -3.40 -12.20
C ASN A 101 -1.07 -4.55 -11.80
N MET A 102 -2.03 -4.29 -10.91
CA MET A 102 -3.05 -5.27 -10.53
C MET A 102 -4.22 -5.38 -11.54
N ARG A 103 -4.18 -4.63 -12.66
CA ARG A 103 -5.21 -4.62 -13.70
C ARG A 103 -6.61 -4.37 -13.13
N VAL A 104 -6.67 -3.47 -12.17
CA VAL A 104 -7.85 -3.20 -11.36
C VAL A 104 -8.86 -2.39 -12.14
N VAL A 105 -10.13 -2.79 -12.06
CA VAL A 105 -11.28 -1.97 -12.43
C VAL A 105 -11.93 -1.46 -11.16
N LEU A 106 -11.78 -0.15 -10.91
CA LEU A 106 -12.44 0.53 -9.80
C LEU A 106 -13.78 1.09 -10.25
N SER A 107 -14.82 0.90 -9.44
CA SER A 107 -16.12 1.55 -9.58
C SER A 107 -16.41 2.34 -8.31
N THR A 108 -16.30 3.67 -8.40
CA THR A 108 -16.66 4.55 -7.28
C THR A 108 -18.15 4.52 -6.98
N LEU A 109 -18.99 4.39 -8.02
CA LEU A 109 -20.45 4.31 -7.89
C LEU A 109 -20.91 3.11 -7.06
N HIS A 110 -20.29 1.95 -7.27
CA HIS A 110 -20.62 0.72 -6.55
C HIS A 110 -19.65 0.44 -5.40
N GLN A 111 -18.76 1.40 -5.09
CA GLN A 111 -17.64 1.24 -4.15
C GLN A 111 -16.96 -0.12 -4.31
N MET A 112 -16.53 -0.46 -5.53
CA MET A 112 -16.14 -1.82 -5.88
C MET A 112 -14.81 -1.85 -6.62
N MET A 113 -14.06 -2.92 -6.41
CA MET A 113 -12.78 -3.18 -7.05
C MET A 113 -12.80 -4.58 -7.68
N LYS A 114 -12.54 -4.70 -8.98
CA LYS A 114 -12.35 -5.99 -9.66
C LYS A 114 -10.91 -6.16 -10.13
N PHE A 115 -10.37 -7.37 -10.01
CA PHE A 115 -9.04 -7.68 -10.52
C PHE A 115 -8.89 -9.17 -10.83
N PRO A 116 -7.96 -9.55 -11.72
CA PRO A 116 -7.61 -10.96 -11.95
C PRO A 116 -7.00 -11.60 -10.69
N ALA A 117 -7.39 -12.84 -10.42
CA ALA A 117 -6.88 -13.70 -9.37
C ALA A 117 -6.68 -15.13 -9.92
N LYS A 118 -6.07 -16.01 -9.13
CA LYS A 118 -5.81 -17.41 -9.54
C LYS A 118 -7.07 -18.13 -10.05
N ASP A 119 -8.20 -17.88 -9.41
CA ASP A 119 -9.47 -18.56 -9.70
C ASP A 119 -10.43 -17.72 -10.57
N GLY A 120 -9.94 -16.69 -11.26
CA GLY A 120 -10.74 -15.86 -12.17
C GLY A 120 -10.74 -14.37 -11.81
N ILE A 121 -11.91 -13.72 -11.78
CA ILE A 121 -12.02 -12.30 -11.42
C ILE A 121 -12.53 -12.21 -9.98
N LYS A 122 -11.71 -11.65 -9.09
CA LYS A 122 -12.13 -11.29 -7.74
C LYS A 122 -12.79 -9.92 -7.74
N THR A 123 -13.78 -9.75 -6.88
CA THR A 123 -14.49 -8.50 -6.65
C THR A 123 -14.49 -8.20 -5.16
N VAL A 124 -14.00 -7.03 -4.78
CA VAL A 124 -14.01 -6.51 -3.41
C VAL A 124 -14.96 -5.33 -3.38
N TYR A 125 -15.81 -5.26 -2.37
CA TYR A 125 -16.69 -4.13 -2.12
C TYR A 125 -16.11 -3.32 -0.95
N GLY A 126 -16.21 -2.00 -1.05
CA GLY A 126 -15.93 -1.08 0.05
C GLY A 126 -17.13 -1.03 0.99
N GLU A 127 -16.84 -0.82 2.27
CA GLU A 127 -17.83 -0.59 3.32
C GLU A 127 -18.50 0.79 3.23
#